data_AF-A0A3D0NCE2-F1
#
_entry.id   AF-A0A3D0NCE2-F1
#
_cell.length_a   1.000
_cell.length_b   1.000
_cell.length_c   1.000
_cell.angle_alpha   90.00
_cell.angle_beta   90.00
_cell.angle_gamma   90.00
#
_symmetry.space_group_name_H-M   'P 1'
#
loop_
_entity.id
_entity.type
_entity.pdbx_description
1 polymer ?
#
loop_
_entity_poly.entity_id
_entity_poly.type
_entity_poly.pdbx_seq_one_letter_code
_entity_poly.pdbx_strand_id
1 'polypeptide(L)'
;GGVTLVSGGTDNHLMLVNVFASLGIGGRSAEEILDRCGITTNKNMLPFDQRKPNDPSGVRIGTPALTSRGMGSDEMKSVGNWIVSALKNPEDEALHQSIQQDVNALCEQFPVPADQ
;
A
#
# COMPACT_ATOMS: atom_id res chain seq x y z
N GLY A 1 -4.53 -9.88 5.51
CA GLY A 1 -5.93 -10.02 5.05
C GLY A 1 -6.77 -8.90 5.61
N GLY A 2 -7.72 -8.36 4.83
CA GLY A 2 -8.55 -7.22 5.28
C GLY A 2 -8.94 -6.23 4.20
N VAL A 3 -8.50 -6.42 2.96
CA VAL A 3 -8.88 -5.63 1.79
C VAL A 3 -9.08 -6.54 0.58
N THR A 4 -9.97 -6.15 -0.32
CA THR A 4 -10.37 -6.94 -1.49
C THR A 4 -9.52 -6.59 -2.70
N LEU A 5 -8.95 -7.59 -3.35
CA LEU A 5 -8.33 -7.43 -4.66
C LEU A 5 -9.39 -7.49 -5.75
N VAL A 6 -9.32 -6.59 -6.74
CA VAL A 6 -10.33 -6.49 -7.81
C VAL A 6 -10.53 -7.81 -8.56
N SER A 7 -9.45 -8.55 -8.81
CA SER A 7 -9.42 -9.84 -9.49
C SER A 7 -9.33 -11.04 -8.54
N GLY A 8 -9.33 -10.83 -7.22
CA GLY A 8 -9.07 -11.88 -6.22
C GLY A 8 -7.60 -12.34 -6.13
N GLY A 9 -6.72 -11.84 -6.99
CA GLY A 9 -5.30 -12.18 -7.05
C GLY A 9 -4.57 -11.39 -8.13
N THR A 10 -3.35 -11.82 -8.49
CA THR A 10 -2.58 -11.28 -9.61
C THR A 10 -1.69 -12.35 -10.22
N ASP A 11 -1.50 -12.29 -11.53
CA ASP A 11 -0.55 -13.12 -12.30
C ASP A 11 0.65 -12.28 -12.81
N ASN A 12 0.79 -11.05 -12.31
CA ASN A 12 1.86 -10.16 -12.69
C ASN A 12 2.39 -9.36 -11.49
N HIS A 13 3.16 -8.31 -11.77
CA HIS A 13 3.89 -7.53 -10.79
C HIS A 13 3.07 -6.48 -10.03
N LEU A 14 1.76 -6.36 -10.31
CA LEU A 14 0.90 -5.36 -9.69
C LEU A 14 -0.43 -5.95 -9.20
N MET A 15 -1.07 -5.24 -8.28
CA MET A 15 -2.39 -5.57 -7.74
C MET A 15 -3.23 -4.29 -7.65
N LEU A 16 -4.53 -4.43 -7.89
CA LEU A 16 -5.51 -3.38 -7.62
C LEU A 16 -6.32 -3.75 -6.38
N VAL A 17 -6.28 -2.86 -5.40
CA VAL A 17 -7.00 -3.01 -4.13
C VAL A 17 -8.23 -2.10 -4.15
N ASN A 18 -9.40 -2.65 -3.83
CA ASN A 18 -10.64 -1.89 -3.69
C ASN A 18 -10.82 -1.42 -2.24
N VAL A 19 -10.20 -0.29 -1.90
CA VAL A 19 -10.24 0.28 -0.54
C VAL A 19 -11.63 0.80 -0.17
N PHE A 20 -12.41 1.25 -1.16
CA PHE A 20 -13.75 1.76 -0.92
C PHE A 20 -14.72 0.65 -0.49
N ALA A 21 -14.77 -0.46 -1.24
CA ALA A 21 -15.64 -1.59 -0.88
C ALA A 21 -15.18 -2.30 0.40
N SER A 22 -13.87 -2.28 0.69
CA SER A 22 -13.34 -2.95 1.89
C SER A 22 -13.46 -2.14 3.16
N LEU A 23 -13.26 -0.82 3.10
CA LEU A 23 -13.06 0.03 4.27
C LEU A 23 -13.90 1.31 4.25
N GLY A 24 -14.67 1.57 3.19
CA GLY A 24 -15.49 2.77 3.04
C GLY A 24 -14.69 4.04 2.75
N ILE A 25 -13.37 3.96 2.56
CA ILE A 25 -12.49 5.11 2.31
C ILE A 25 -12.21 5.28 0.81
N GLY A 26 -11.99 6.52 0.40
CA GLY A 26 -11.57 6.84 -0.97
C GLY A 26 -10.09 6.51 -1.21
N GLY A 27 -9.74 6.28 -2.47
CA GLY A 27 -8.37 6.00 -2.90
C GLY A 27 -7.42 7.16 -2.64
N ARG A 28 -7.90 8.41 -2.63
CA ARG A 28 -7.10 9.56 -2.22
C ARG A 28 -6.75 9.48 -0.73
N SER A 29 -7.74 9.24 0.12
CA SER A 29 -7.51 9.10 1.57
C SER A 29 -6.60 7.91 1.87
N ALA A 30 -6.78 6.79 1.19
CA ALA A 30 -5.92 5.62 1.34
C ALA A 30 -4.46 5.92 0.98
N GLU A 31 -4.22 6.62 -0.14
CA GLU A 31 -2.89 7.08 -0.53
C GLU A 31 -2.28 8.01 0.55
N GLU A 32 -3.04 9.00 1.04
CA GLU A 32 -2.60 9.95 2.07
C GLU A 32 -2.31 9.29 3.44
N ILE A 33 -3.05 8.25 3.81
CA ILE A 33 -2.80 7.46 5.04
C ILE A 33 -1.51 6.64 4.90
N LEU A 34 -1.31 5.99 3.76
CA LEU A 34 -0.12 5.17 3.53
C LEU A 34 1.15 6.01 3.41
N ASP A 35 1.07 7.20 2.80
CA ASP A 35 2.18 8.14 2.74
C ASP A 35 2.64 8.58 4.16
N ARG A 36 1.69 8.80 5.09
CA ARG A 36 2.03 9.08 6.51
C ARG A 36 2.82 7.95 7.17
N CYS A 37 2.59 6.71 6.72
CA CYS A 37 3.29 5.53 7.18
C CYS A 37 4.63 5.29 6.43
N GLY A 38 5.03 6.18 5.51
CA GLY A 38 6.20 5.98 4.66
C GLY A 38 6.00 4.97 3.52
N ILE A 39 4.76 4.61 3.20
CA ILE A 39 4.40 3.63 2.16
C ILE A 39 3.78 4.36 0.97
N THR A 40 4.59 4.62 -0.06
CA THR A 40 4.10 5.29 -1.26
C THR A 40 3.32 4.34 -2.16
N THR A 41 2.11 4.74 -2.54
CA THR A 41 1.24 4.01 -3.47
C THR A 41 0.63 4.98 -4.48
N ASN A 42 -0.26 4.48 -5.35
CA ASN A 42 -0.95 5.31 -6.33
C ASN A 42 -2.45 5.05 -6.29
N LYS A 43 -3.25 6.09 -6.02
CA LYS A 43 -4.71 6.05 -6.18
C LYS A 43 -5.05 5.70 -7.64
N ASN A 44 -5.99 4.78 -7.82
CA ASN A 44 -6.28 4.22 -9.15
C ASN A 44 -7.79 3.96 -9.30
N MET A 45 -8.35 4.40 -10.44
CA MET A 45 -9.72 4.06 -10.84
C MET A 45 -9.86 2.54 -11.03
N LEU A 46 -10.98 1.98 -10.59
CA LEU A 46 -11.29 0.57 -10.85
C LEU A 46 -12.14 0.40 -12.12
N PRO A 47 -12.24 -0.81 -12.70
CA PRO A 47 -13.23 -1.08 -13.73
C PRO A 47 -14.64 -0.72 -13.23
N PHE A 48 -15.38 0.05 -14.02
CA PHE A 48 -16.74 0.53 -13.69
C PHE A 48 -16.86 1.35 -12.40
N ASP A 49 -15.75 1.96 -11.96
CA ASP A 49 -15.71 2.79 -10.77
C ASP A 49 -16.69 3.98 -10.88
N GLN A 50 -17.57 4.09 -9.89
CA GLN A 50 -18.59 5.14 -9.82
C GLN A 50 -18.05 6.40 -9.13
N ARG A 51 -16.87 6.33 -8.50
CA ARG A 51 -16.21 7.48 -7.88
C ARG A 51 -15.48 8.32 -8.93
N LYS A 52 -15.08 9.52 -8.53
CA LYS A 52 -14.42 10.48 -9.42
C LYS A 52 -12.90 10.20 -9.50
N PRO A 53 -12.23 10.55 -10.61
CA PRO A 53 -10.77 10.34 -10.75
C PRO A 53 -9.90 11.02 -9.69
N ASN A 54 -10.38 12.10 -9.07
CA ASN A 54 -9.66 12.79 -8.01
C ASN A 54 -9.70 12.07 -6.66
N ASP A 55 -10.65 11.15 -6.48
CA ASP A 55 -10.78 10.31 -5.29
C ASP A 55 -11.45 8.96 -5.65
N PRO A 56 -10.72 8.07 -6.34
CA PRO A 56 -11.24 6.83 -6.91
C PRO A 56 -11.56 5.78 -5.83
N SER A 57 -12.02 4.58 -6.22
CA SER A 57 -12.32 3.50 -5.28
C SER A 57 -11.11 2.65 -4.88
N GLY A 58 -9.97 2.82 -5.56
CA GLY A 58 -8.85 1.88 -5.45
C GLY A 58 -7.47 2.50 -5.30
N VAL A 59 -6.53 1.62 -4.97
CA VAL A 59 -5.09 1.88 -4.90
C VAL A 59 -4.36 0.78 -5.67
N ARG A 60 -3.34 1.15 -6.44
CA ARG A 60 -2.45 0.23 -7.16
C ARG A 60 -1.16 0.03 -6.37
N ILE A 61 -0.78 -1.23 -6.19
CA ILE A 61 0.44 -1.64 -5.51
C ILE A 61 1.25 -2.50 -6.48
N GLY A 62 2.57 -2.33 -6.50
CA GLY A 62 3.48 -3.16 -7.30
C GLY A 62 4.72 -3.55 -6.51
N THR A 63 5.29 -4.71 -6.84
CA THR A 63 6.49 -5.25 -6.20
C THR A 63 7.84 -4.84 -6.81
N PRO A 64 7.98 -4.41 -8.10
CA PRO A 64 9.28 -4.27 -8.74
C PRO A 64 10.31 -3.43 -7.98
N ALA A 65 9.92 -2.25 -7.48
CA ALA A 65 10.82 -1.33 -6.78
C ALA A 65 11.45 -1.95 -5.53
N LEU A 66 10.67 -2.74 -4.78
CA LEU A 66 11.13 -3.38 -3.55
C LEU A 66 11.96 -4.63 -3.88
N THR A 67 11.54 -5.42 -4.88
CA THR A 67 12.31 -6.59 -5.32
C THR A 67 13.66 -6.22 -5.93
N SER A 68 13.77 -5.08 -6.62
CA SER A 68 15.06 -4.58 -7.12
C SER A 68 16.03 -4.18 -6.01
N ARG A 69 15.53 -3.88 -4.80
CA ARG A 69 16.35 -3.63 -3.60
C ARG A 69 16.71 -4.92 -2.85
N GLY A 70 16.26 -6.09 -3.32
CA GLY A 70 16.53 -7.40 -2.72
C GLY A 70 15.47 -7.89 -1.73
N MET A 71 14.35 -7.17 -1.57
CA MET A 71 13.27 -7.61 -0.68
C MET A 71 12.54 -8.85 -1.24
N GLY A 72 12.25 -9.83 -0.38
CA GLY A 72 11.60 -11.07 -0.72
C GLY A 72 10.19 -11.21 -0.14
N SER A 73 9.70 -12.44 -0.10
CA SER A 73 8.33 -12.76 0.31
C SER A 73 8.02 -12.41 1.76
N ASP A 74 9.01 -12.49 2.66
CA ASP A 74 8.78 -12.20 4.08
C ASP A 74 8.68 -10.70 4.33
N GLU A 75 9.47 -9.89 3.64
CA GLU A 75 9.34 -8.43 3.63
C GLU A 75 7.99 -8.01 3.03
N MET A 76 7.55 -8.66 1.94
CA MET A 76 6.23 -8.38 1.36
C MET A 76 5.08 -8.69 2.32
N LYS A 77 5.19 -9.72 3.17
CA LYS A 77 4.19 -10.00 4.21
C LYS A 77 4.14 -8.87 5.24
N SER A 78 5.30 -8.38 5.68
CA SER A 78 5.38 -7.25 6.61
C SER A 78 4.75 -5.99 6.01
N VAL A 79 5.12 -5.64 4.77
CA VAL A 79 4.54 -4.51 4.03
C VAL A 79 3.02 -4.66 3.89
N GLY A 80 2.53 -5.85 3.52
CA GLY A 80 1.09 -6.11 3.42
C GLY A 80 0.36 -5.97 4.74
N ASN A 81 0.97 -6.36 5.86
CA ASN A 81 0.39 -6.19 7.19
C ASN A 81 0.33 -4.71 7.59
N TRP A 82 1.40 -3.94 7.36
CA TRP A 82 1.41 -2.50 7.63
C TRP A 82 0.34 -1.75 6.83
N ILE A 83 0.20 -2.07 5.53
CA ILE A 83 -0.84 -1.47 4.68
C ILE A 83 -2.23 -1.73 5.27
N VAL A 84 -2.54 -2.97 5.62
CA VAL A 84 -3.87 -3.31 6.17
C VAL A 84 -4.10 -2.64 7.52
N SER A 85 -3.09 -2.62 8.41
CA SER A 85 -3.19 -2.01 9.74
C SER A 85 -3.42 -0.50 9.67
N ALA A 86 -2.68 0.21 8.82
CA ALA A 86 -2.84 1.64 8.62
C ALA A 86 -4.22 1.99 8.06
N LEU A 87 -4.66 1.29 7.01
CA LEU A 87 -5.95 1.58 6.37
C LEU A 87 -7.16 1.25 7.26
N LYS A 88 -7.04 0.26 8.16
CA LYS A 88 -8.10 -0.06 9.15
C LYS A 88 -8.19 0.95 10.30
N ASN A 89 -7.11 1.69 10.57
CA ASN A 89 -7.03 2.65 11.67
C ASN A 89 -6.61 4.03 11.10
N PRO A 90 -7.47 4.67 10.28
CA PRO A 90 -7.10 5.86 9.51
C PRO A 90 -6.79 7.10 10.36
N GLU A 91 -7.22 7.12 11.62
CA GLU A 91 -7.03 8.25 12.55
C GLU A 91 -6.02 7.93 13.67
N ASP A 92 -5.36 6.78 13.63
CA ASP A 92 -4.39 6.37 14.66
C ASP A 92 -2.97 6.85 14.30
N GLU A 93 -2.69 8.11 14.64
CA GLU A 93 -1.40 8.74 14.35
C GLU A 93 -0.22 8.04 15.02
N ALA A 94 -0.41 7.48 16.22
CA ALA A 94 0.64 6.76 16.94
C ALA A 94 1.00 5.46 16.21
N LEU A 95 0.00 4.72 15.73
CA LEU A 95 0.21 3.55 14.89
C LEU A 95 0.93 3.93 13.58
N HIS A 96 0.53 5.02 12.91
CA HIS A 96 1.16 5.44 11.66
C HIS A 96 2.63 5.77 11.86
N GLN A 97 2.97 6.46 12.95
CA GLN A 97 4.35 6.78 13.30
C GLN A 97 5.16 5.51 13.61
N SER A 98 4.58 4.56 14.34
CA SER A 98 5.20 3.26 14.60
C SER A 98 5.49 2.50 13.29
N ILE A 99 4.52 2.44 12.38
CA ILE A 99 4.70 1.81 11.07
C ILE A 99 5.79 2.52 10.28
N GLN A 100 5.82 3.85 10.29
CA GLN A 100 6.84 4.63 9.57
C GLN A 100 8.25 4.30 10.07
N GLN A 101 8.43 4.14 11.38
CA GLN A 101 9.72 3.73 11.95
C GLN A 101 10.13 2.34 11.48
N ASP A 102 9.20 1.38 11.50
CA ASP A 102 9.45 0.02 11.01
C ASP A 102 9.78 -0.01 9.50
N VAL A 103 9.07 0.78 8.69
CA VAL A 103 9.31 0.94 7.25
C VAL A 103 10.70 1.49 6.98
N ASN A 104 11.13 2.51 7.75
CA ASN A 104 12.46 3.09 7.62
C ASN A 104 13.55 2.08 8.00
N ALA A 105 13.39 1.38 9.13
CA ALA A 105 14.33 0.35 9.58
C ALA A 105 14.43 -0.81 8.58
N LEU A 106 13.35 -1.17 7.90
CA LEU A 106 13.39 -2.13 6.80
C LEU A 106 14.15 -1.55 5.60
N CYS A 107 13.84 -0.31 5.19
CA CYS A 107 14.51 0.33 4.06
C CYS A 107 16.04 0.45 4.24
N GLU A 108 16.53 0.68 5.45
CA GLU A 108 17.97 0.74 5.77
C GLU A 108 18.69 -0.58 5.54
N GLN A 109 18.00 -1.72 5.70
CA GLN A 109 18.57 -3.05 5.44
C GLN A 109 18.67 -3.38 3.95
N PHE A 110 17.94 -2.66 3.10
CA PHE A 110 17.84 -2.89 1.66
C PHE A 110 18.15 -1.59 0.90
N PRO A 111 19.43 -1.18 0.79
CA PRO A 111 19.81 0.08 0.15
C PRO A 111 19.38 0.13 -1.32
N VAL A 112 19.19 1.34 -1.86
CA VAL A 112 18.80 1.49 -3.27
C VAL A 112 19.93 1.08 -4.21
N PRO A 113 19.65 0.56 -5.42
CA PRO A 113 20.69 0.06 -6.32
C PRO A 113 21.75 1.10 -6.74
N ALA A 114 21.41 2.39 -6.69
CA ALA A 114 22.36 3.46 -7.01
C ALA A 114 23.38 3.73 -5.89
N ASP A 115 23.10 3.25 -4.66
CA ASP A 115 23.98 3.37 -3.50
C ASP A 115 24.90 2.15 -3.34
N GLN A 116 24.81 1.16 -4.25
CA GLN A 116 25.65 -0.05 -4.28
C GLN A 116 26.86 0.11 -5.19
#